data_AF-A0A3S3QLA9-F1
#
_entry.id   AF-A0A3S3QLA9-F1
#
_cell.length_a   1.000
_cell.length_b   1.000
_cell.length_c   1.000
_cell.angle_alpha   90.00
_cell.angle_beta   90.00
_cell.angle_gamma   90.00
#
_symmetry.space_group_name_H-M   'P 1'
#
loop_
_entity.id
_entity.type
_entity.pdbx_description
1 polymer ?
#
loop_
_entity_poly.entity_id
_entity_poly.type
_entity_poly.pdbx_seq_one_letter_code
_entity_poly.pdbx_strand_id
1 'polypeptide(L)'
;MTPSYNHSYLAYRIAKVLDQDEKYNLHIEMTLDISGTDYIPDIALYKKGKIDFLHDKVKADKPPLLLVEILSPKQAVNELTETR
;
A
#
# COMPACT_ATOMS: atom_id res chain seq x y z
N MET A 1 10.59 0.83 8.41
CA MET A 1 9.66 1.16 9.50
C MET A 1 9.07 -0.13 10.07
N THR A 2 8.79 -0.22 11.36
CA THR A 2 8.05 -1.36 11.93
C THR A 2 6.62 -0.92 12.23
N PRO A 3 5.60 -1.49 11.57
CA PRO A 3 4.20 -1.17 11.82
C PRO A 3 3.82 -1.36 13.29
N SER A 4 3.03 -0.45 13.85
CA SER A 4 2.46 -0.62 15.19
C SER A 4 1.30 -1.61 15.19
N TYR A 5 0.91 -2.11 16.37
CA TYR A 5 -0.26 -3.01 16.50
C TYR A 5 -1.53 -2.37 15.90
N ASN A 6 -1.79 -1.09 16.21
CA ASN A 6 -2.97 -0.38 15.71
C ASN A 6 -2.89 -0.13 14.20
N HIS A 7 -1.69 0.14 13.68
CA HIS A 7 -1.44 0.31 12.25
C HIS A 7 -1.82 -0.94 11.48
N SER A 8 -1.28 -2.09 11.90
CA SER A 8 -1.57 -3.39 11.29
C SER A 8 -3.07 -3.72 11.34
N TYR A 9 -3.71 -3.49 12.50
CA TYR A 9 -5.14 -3.73 12.63
C TYR A 9 -5.96 -2.84 11.69
N LEU A 10 -5.63 -1.55 11.60
CA LEU A 10 -6.36 -0.61 10.75
C LEU A 10 -6.16 -0.92 9.26
N ALA A 11 -4.94 -1.28 8.84
CA ALA A 11 -4.66 -1.72 7.46
C ALA A 11 -5.58 -2.87 7.05
N TYR A 12 -5.68 -3.91 7.90
CA TYR A 12 -6.58 -5.03 7.66
C TYR A 12 -8.04 -4.59 7.57
N ARG A 13 -8.51 -3.74 8.50
CA ARG A 13 -9.92 -3.31 8.52
C ARG A 13 -10.29 -2.48 7.30
N ILE A 14 -9.39 -1.62 6.82
CA ILE A 14 -9.59 -0.83 5.60
C ILE A 14 -9.59 -1.76 4.38
N ALA A 15 -8.58 -2.62 4.25
CA ALA A 15 -8.49 -3.57 3.13
C ALA A 15 -9.76 -4.43 3.03
N LYS A 16 -10.25 -4.94 4.17
CA LYS A 16 -11.48 -5.74 4.22
C LYS A 16 -12.72 -4.99 3.71
N VAL A 17 -12.85 -3.69 4.00
CA VAL A 17 -13.98 -2.89 3.53
C VAL A 17 -13.87 -2.61 2.03
N LEU A 18 -12.67 -2.31 1.55
CA LEU A 18 -12.41 -2.06 0.13
C LEU A 18 -12.59 -3.33 -0.73
N ASP A 19 -12.44 -4.51 -0.14
CA ASP A 19 -12.55 -5.80 -0.83
C ASP A 19 -13.97 -6.42 -0.81
N GLN A 20 -14.98 -5.76 -0.23
CA GLN A 20 -16.31 -6.36 0.01
C GLN A 20 -17.05 -6.91 -1.21
N ASP A 21 -16.71 -6.44 -2.42
CA ASP A 21 -17.31 -6.91 -3.68
C ASP A 21 -16.29 -7.60 -4.60
N GLU A 22 -15.07 -7.83 -4.12
CA GLU A 22 -13.91 -8.26 -4.90
C GLU A 22 -13.78 -7.51 -6.24
N LYS A 23 -14.07 -6.20 -6.29
CA LYS A 23 -14.03 -5.41 -7.54
C LYS A 23 -12.61 -5.00 -7.93
N TYR A 24 -11.67 -5.22 -7.03
CA TYR A 24 -10.31 -4.70 -7.09
C TYR A 24 -9.30 -5.78 -6.73
N ASN A 25 -8.04 -5.59 -7.12
CA ASN A 25 -6.93 -6.30 -6.50
C ASN A 25 -6.27 -5.36 -5.50
N LEU A 26 -6.30 -5.75 -4.23
CA LEU A 26 -5.60 -5.04 -3.16
C LEU A 26 -4.23 -5.67 -2.95
N HIS A 27 -3.21 -4.83 -2.87
CA HIS A 27 -1.85 -5.21 -2.54
C HIS A 27 -1.43 -4.48 -1.27
N ILE A 28 -0.87 -5.23 -0.33
CA ILE A 28 -0.41 -4.72 0.98
C ILE A 28 1.11 -4.63 0.93
N GLU A 29 1.67 -3.47 1.31
CA GLU A 29 3.12 -3.23 1.36
C GLU A 29 3.89 -3.59 0.06
N MET A 30 3.29 -3.31 -1.11
CA MET A 30 3.92 -3.59 -2.41
C MET A 30 4.76 -2.40 -2.89
N THR A 31 5.93 -2.68 -3.47
CA THR A 31 6.81 -1.63 -4.03
C THR A 31 6.25 -1.08 -5.34
N LEU A 32 6.12 0.24 -5.42
CA LEU A 32 5.71 1.01 -6.60
C LEU A 32 6.88 1.85 -7.11
N ASP A 33 7.12 1.80 -8.41
CA ASP A 33 8.01 2.76 -9.06
C ASP A 33 7.17 3.94 -9.57
N ILE A 34 7.39 5.13 -9.01
CA ILE A 34 6.78 6.38 -9.46
C ILE A 34 7.91 7.30 -9.92
N SER A 35 8.07 7.39 -11.24
CA SER A 35 9.08 8.25 -11.89
C SER A 35 10.53 7.97 -11.45
N GLY A 36 10.89 6.70 -11.26
CA GLY A 36 12.22 6.26 -10.86
C GLY A 36 12.46 6.33 -9.35
N THR A 37 11.42 6.62 -8.55
CA THR A 37 11.48 6.61 -7.09
C THR A 37 10.59 5.50 -6.56
N ASP A 38 11.13 4.69 -5.66
CA ASP A 38 10.40 3.60 -5.02
C ASP A 38 9.57 4.12 -3.84
N TYR A 39 8.29 3.74 -3.82
CA TYR A 39 7.36 3.98 -2.74
C TYR A 39 6.74 2.66 -2.28
N ILE A 40 6.53 2.52 -0.97
CA ILE A 40 5.89 1.32 -0.39
C ILE A 40 4.71 1.81 0.45
N PRO A 41 3.53 1.95 -0.17
CA PRO A 41 2.33 2.30 0.56
C PRO A 41 1.80 1.15 1.41
N ASP A 42 1.04 1.47 2.45
CA ASP A 42 0.38 0.45 3.27
C ASP A 42 -0.61 -0.39 2.45
N ILE A 43 -1.42 0.27 1.59
CA ILE A 43 -2.36 -0.41 0.70
C ILE A 43 -2.34 0.27 -0.68
N ALA A 44 -2.17 -0.52 -1.73
CA ALA A 44 -2.36 -0.12 -3.11
C ALA A 44 -3.52 -0.89 -3.75
N LEU A 45 -4.42 -0.16 -4.41
CA LEU A 45 -5.64 -0.72 -5.01
C LEU A 45 -5.59 -0.60 -6.53
N TYR A 46 -5.81 -1.73 -7.21
CA TYR A 46 -5.81 -1.86 -8.66
C TYR A 46 -7.16 -2.33 -9.18
N LYS A 47 -7.45 -2.03 -10.45
CA LYS A 47 -8.59 -2.63 -11.16
C LYS A 47 -8.44 -4.17 -11.12
N LYS A 48 -9.53 -4.91 -10.89
CA LYS A 48 -9.47 -6.38 -10.90
C LYS A 48 -8.91 -6.91 -12.21
N GLY A 49 -7.93 -7.79 -12.09
CA GLY A 49 -7.26 -8.52 -13.14
C GLY A 49 -6.90 -9.93 -12.68
N LYS A 50 -6.30 -10.71 -13.58
CA LYS A 50 -5.76 -12.02 -13.24
C LYS A 50 -4.40 -11.82 -12.56
N ILE A 51 -4.20 -12.51 -11.45
CA ILE A 51 -2.89 -12.61 -10.81
C ILE A 51 -2.15 -13.79 -11.44
N ASP A 52 -0.95 -13.53 -11.95
CA ASP A 52 -0.04 -14.57 -12.43
C ASP A 52 0.89 -14.97 -11.28
N PHE A 53 0.63 -16.13 -10.70
CA PHE A 53 1.43 -16.67 -9.60
C PHE A 53 2.71 -17.38 -10.07
N LEU A 54 2.89 -17.59 -11.38
CA LEU A 54 4.10 -18.23 -11.95
C LEU A 54 5.19 -17.21 -12.30
N HIS A 55 4.80 -15.97 -12.62
CA HIS A 55 5.71 -14.88 -12.95
C HIS A 55 5.51 -13.71 -11.98
N ASP A 56 6.12 -13.83 -10.80
CA ASP A 56 6.01 -12.81 -9.76
C ASP A 56 6.64 -11.48 -10.21
N LYS A 57 6.01 -10.38 -9.79
CA LYS A 57 6.46 -9.02 -10.09
C LYS A 57 6.92 -8.35 -8.79
N VAL A 58 8.21 -8.03 -8.72
CA VAL A 58 8.80 -7.36 -7.55
C VAL A 58 8.36 -5.89 -7.43
N LYS A 59 8.01 -5.25 -8.55
CA LYS A 59 7.54 -3.86 -8.60
C LYS A 59 6.33 -3.73 -9.53
N ALA A 60 5.38 -2.87 -9.17
CA ALA A 60 4.28 -2.55 -10.06
C ALA A 60 4.73 -1.58 -11.17
N ASP A 61 4.41 -1.95 -12.41
CA ASP A 61 4.70 -1.18 -13.64
C ASP A 61 3.58 -0.19 -14.00
N LYS A 62 2.48 -0.20 -13.24
CA LYS A 62 1.30 0.66 -13.48
C LYS A 62 0.92 1.41 -12.21
N PRO A 63 0.42 2.65 -12.35
CA PRO A 63 -0.08 3.40 -11.22
C PRO A 63 -1.34 2.72 -10.64
N PRO A 64 -1.49 2.67 -9.31
CA PRO A 64 -2.71 2.21 -8.68
C PRO A 64 -3.87 3.20 -8.90
N LEU A 65 -5.10 2.71 -8.73
CA LEU A 65 -6.30 3.54 -8.74
C LEU A 65 -6.41 4.38 -7.45
N LEU A 66 -5.91 3.82 -6.34
CA LEU A 66 -5.96 4.43 -5.02
C LEU A 66 -4.78 3.94 -4.18
N LEU A 67 -4.22 4.84 -3.38
CA LEU A 67 -3.27 4.56 -2.31
C LEU A 67 -3.88 4.89 -0.96
N VAL A 68 -3.56 4.09 0.05
CA VAL A 68 -3.87 4.38 1.46
C VAL A 68 -2.58 4.34 2.25
N GLU A 69 -2.35 5.40 3.02
CA GLU A 69 -1.27 5.52 3.99
C GLU A 69 -1.87 5.71 5.38
N ILE A 70 -1.41 4.91 6.34
CA ILE A 70 -1.84 4.98 7.73
C ILE A 70 -0.72 5.65 8.51
N LEU A 71 -1.02 6.82 9.05
CA LEU A 71 -0.06 7.52 9.89
C LEU A 71 0.04 6.83 11.24
N SER A 72 1.17 6.18 11.50
CA SER A 72 1.53 5.78 12.86
C SER A 72 2.19 6.95 13.61
N PRO A 73 2.12 7.00 14.95
CA PRO A 73 2.77 8.05 15.74
C PRO A 73 4.28 8.18 15.48
N LYS A 74 4.96 7.09 15.07
CA LYS A 74 6.39 7.12 14.72
C LYS A 74 6.64 7.69 13.32
N GLN A 75 5.73 7.48 12.37
CA GLN A 75 5.83 8.05 11.01
C GLN A 75 5.57 9.55 11.01
N ALA A 76 4.50 9.98 11.67
CA ALA A 76 4.11 11.39 11.69
C ALA A 76 5.21 12.28 12.30
N VAL A 77 5.95 11.79 13.30
CA VAL A 77 7.08 12.53 13.87
C VAL A 77 8.22 12.68 12.86
N ASN A 78 8.57 11.62 12.13
CA ASN A 78 9.66 11.69 11.14
C ASN A 78 9.31 12.61 9.96
N GLU A 79 8.08 12.55 9.43
CA GLU A 79 7.61 13.45 8.36
C GLU A 79 7.56 14.92 8.79
N LEU A 80 7.26 15.20 10.07
CA LEU A 80 7.24 16.58 10.60
C LEU A 80 8.63 17.12 10.93
N THR A 81 9.61 16.26 11.23
CA THR A 81 10.99 16.68 11.53
C THR A 81 11.91 16.73 10.31
N GLU A 82 11.56 16.04 9.22
CA GLU A 82 12.24 16.19 7.93
C GLU A 82 11.76 17.46 7.22
N THR A 83 12.14 18.61 7.78
CA THR A 83 12.12 19.87 7.02
C THR A 83 13.24 19.79 5.97
N ARG A 84 12.88 19.73 4.69
CA ARG A 84 13.82 19.99 3.59
C ARG A 84 14.33 21.43 3.62
#